data_AF-A0A8S8XYP7-F1
#
_entry.id   AF-A0A8S8XYP7-F1
#
_cell.length_a   1.000
_cell.length_b   1.000
_cell.length_c   1.000
_cell.angle_alpha   90.00
_cell.angle_beta   90.00
_cell.angle_gamma   90.00
#
_symmetry.space_group_name_H-M   'P 1'
#
loop_
_entity.id
_entity.type
_entity.pdbx_description
1 polymer ?
#
loop_
_entity_poly.entity_id
_entity_poly.type
_entity_poly.pdbx_seq_one_letter_code
_entity_poly.pdbx_strand_id
1 'polypeptide(L)'
;MLNWCLTATSFAGDGSALTGITQTTINNNANNRLITGSGTANTLEGEANLTYDGTNLRLGTTTAAIGGGTGIMVASSTGARIKLCDSDAGVTANDGLKL
;
A
#
# COMPACT_ATOMS: atom_id res chain seq x y z
N MET A 1 -41.89 -21.44 -9.49
CA MET A 1 -40.59 -21.43 -10.21
C MET A 1 -39.82 -22.65 -9.79
N LEU A 2 -39.30 -23.46 -10.73
CA LEU A 2 -38.37 -24.54 -10.39
C LEU A 2 -36.97 -23.95 -10.27
N ASN A 3 -36.31 -24.17 -9.13
CA ASN A 3 -34.87 -23.94 -8.99
C ASN A 3 -34.12 -25.20 -9.43
N TRP A 4 -33.17 -25.05 -10.35
CA TRP A 4 -32.32 -26.14 -10.81
C TRP A 4 -30.97 -25.99 -10.09
N CYS A 5 -30.60 -27.01 -9.31
CA CYS A 5 -29.29 -27.09 -8.69
C CYS A 5 -28.34 -27.80 -9.64
N LEU A 6 -27.30 -27.10 -10.11
CA LEU A 6 -26.16 -27.74 -10.77
C LEU A 6 -25.11 -28.04 -9.71
N THR A 7 -24.67 -29.29 -9.63
CA THR A 7 -23.50 -29.69 -8.83
C THR A 7 -22.39 -30.10 -9.80
N ALA A 8 -21.30 -29.33 -9.84
CA ALA A 8 -20.13 -29.60 -10.68
C ALA A 8 -18.88 -29.67 -9.81
N THR A 9 -17.92 -30.52 -10.19
CA THR A 9 -16.62 -30.63 -9.50
C THR A 9 -15.60 -29.59 -9.99
N SER A 10 -15.85 -28.98 -11.15
CA SER A 10 -15.00 -27.94 -11.74
C SER A 10 -15.78 -27.07 -12.72
N PHE A 11 -15.49 -25.78 -12.76
CA PHE A 11 -15.92 -24.86 -13.82
C PHE A 11 -14.66 -24.24 -14.45
N ALA A 12 -14.48 -24.39 -15.75
CA ALA A 12 -13.34 -23.82 -16.50
C ALA A 12 -13.86 -22.77 -17.48
N GLY A 13 -13.32 -21.56 -17.40
CA GLY A 13 -13.71 -20.39 -18.20
C GLY A 13 -13.01 -19.13 -17.69
N ASP A 14 -13.14 -18.01 -18.38
CA ASP A 14 -12.53 -16.74 -17.99
C ASP A 14 -13.27 -16.01 -16.84
N GLY A 15 -14.43 -16.52 -16.42
CA GLY A 15 -15.23 -15.97 -15.34
C GLY A 15 -15.92 -14.63 -15.65
N SER A 16 -15.79 -14.10 -16.87
CA SER A 16 -16.27 -12.77 -17.26
C SER A 16 -17.79 -12.63 -17.21
N ALA A 17 -18.52 -13.73 -17.36
CA ALA A 17 -19.99 -13.79 -17.33
C ALA A 17 -20.58 -14.05 -15.93
N LEU A 18 -19.75 -14.20 -14.89
CA LEU A 18 -20.23 -14.38 -13.52
C LEU A 18 -20.85 -13.07 -13.02
N THR A 19 -22.12 -13.13 -12.61
CA THR A 19 -22.84 -12.00 -12.03
C THR A 19 -22.96 -12.18 -10.52
N GLY A 20 -23.16 -11.09 -9.76
CA GLY A 20 -23.30 -11.15 -8.30
C GLY A 20 -21.99 -11.39 -7.53
N ILE A 21 -20.85 -11.42 -8.21
CA ILE A 21 -19.53 -11.37 -7.59
C ILE A 21 -19.12 -9.92 -7.32
N THR A 22 -18.52 -9.69 -6.16
CA THR A 22 -18.01 -8.38 -5.78
C THR A 22 -16.58 -8.23 -6.32
N GLN A 23 -16.38 -7.31 -7.26
CA GLN A 23 -15.05 -6.98 -7.79
C GLN A 23 -14.43 -5.85 -6.99
N THR A 24 -13.11 -5.90 -6.81
CA THR A 24 -12.34 -4.80 -6.20
C THR A 24 -11.60 -4.03 -7.28
N THR A 25 -11.82 -2.72 -7.34
CA THR A 25 -10.99 -1.82 -8.13
C THR A 25 -9.78 -1.39 -7.30
N ILE A 26 -8.57 -1.51 -7.84
CA ILE A 26 -7.36 -0.92 -7.26
C ILE A 26 -7.03 0.32 -8.08
N ASN A 27 -7.39 1.48 -7.55
CA ASN A 27 -7.10 2.76 -8.18
C ASN A 27 -5.60 3.06 -8.08
N ASN A 28 -5.07 3.77 -9.08
CA ASN A 28 -3.66 4.16 -9.12
C ASN A 28 -2.69 2.97 -8.97
N ASN A 29 -3.07 1.78 -9.45
CA ASN A 29 -2.20 0.61 -9.38
C ASN A 29 -0.92 0.84 -10.19
N ALA A 30 0.21 0.64 -9.54
CA ALA A 30 1.53 0.68 -10.15
C ALA A 30 2.49 -0.16 -9.30
N ASN A 31 3.65 -0.47 -9.89
CA ASN A 31 4.69 -1.23 -9.19
C ASN A 31 5.07 -0.57 -7.86
N ASN A 32 5.40 -1.41 -6.88
CA ASN A 32 6.02 -1.03 -5.62
C ASN A 32 5.17 -0.14 -4.70
N ARG A 33 3.88 0.08 -4.96
CA ARG A 33 3.00 0.87 -4.07
C ARG A 33 2.45 0.04 -2.92
N LEU A 34 2.31 0.64 -1.75
CA LEU A 34 1.48 0.06 -0.70
C LEU A 34 0.00 0.22 -1.08
N ILE A 35 -0.79 -0.85 -0.88
CA ILE A 35 -2.24 -0.83 -1.09
C ILE A 35 -2.95 -0.53 0.22
N THR A 36 -3.81 0.48 0.21
CA THR A 36 -4.61 0.90 1.36
C THR A 36 -6.09 0.75 1.06
N GLY A 37 -6.89 0.67 2.14
CA GLY A 37 -8.34 0.76 2.03
C GLY A 37 -8.76 2.17 1.57
N SER A 38 -9.90 2.25 0.90
CA SER A 38 -10.52 3.53 0.56
C SER A 38 -11.73 3.83 1.46
N GLY A 39 -12.33 5.00 1.29
CA GLY A 39 -13.58 5.39 1.96
C GLY A 39 -14.85 4.77 1.35
N THR A 40 -14.73 3.97 0.29
CA THR A 40 -15.87 3.34 -0.40
C THR A 40 -15.73 1.82 -0.45
N ALA A 41 -16.87 1.12 -0.54
CA ALA A 41 -16.86 -0.33 -0.65
C ALA A 41 -16.18 -0.75 -1.96
N ASN A 42 -15.41 -1.84 -1.88
CA ASN A 42 -14.86 -2.52 -3.06
C ASN A 42 -13.85 -1.70 -3.88
N THR A 43 -13.29 -0.66 -3.27
CA THR A 43 -12.23 0.15 -3.85
C THR A 43 -11.03 0.15 -2.90
N LEU A 44 -9.86 -0.05 -3.45
CA LEU A 44 -8.57 0.10 -2.78
C LEU A 44 -7.75 1.15 -3.52
N GLU A 45 -6.78 1.73 -2.84
CA GLU A 45 -5.91 2.76 -3.41
C GLU A 45 -4.45 2.30 -3.39
N GLY A 46 -3.75 2.48 -4.51
CA GLY A 46 -2.29 2.40 -4.56
C GLY A 46 -1.68 3.75 -4.17
N GLU A 47 -1.04 3.82 -3.01
CA GLU A 47 -0.49 5.06 -2.47
C GLU A 47 0.72 5.54 -3.29
N ALA A 48 0.54 6.61 -4.08
CA ALA A 48 1.59 7.08 -4.99
C ALA A 48 2.88 7.52 -4.27
N ASN A 49 2.76 7.98 -3.03
CA ASN A 49 3.87 8.54 -2.25
C ASN A 49 4.41 7.58 -1.20
N LEU A 50 3.96 6.31 -1.19
CA LEU A 50 4.46 5.28 -0.28
C LEU A 50 4.84 4.05 -1.09
N THR A 51 6.14 3.87 -1.30
CA THR A 51 6.66 2.79 -2.16
C THR A 51 7.71 1.93 -1.49
N TYR A 52 7.71 0.64 -1.82
CA TYR A 52 8.71 -0.35 -1.39
C TYR A 52 9.17 -1.19 -2.59
N ASP A 53 10.46 -1.12 -2.90
CA ASP A 53 11.06 -1.78 -4.07
C ASP A 53 11.72 -3.14 -3.76
N GLY A 54 11.37 -3.73 -2.62
CA GLY A 54 12.02 -4.94 -2.09
C GLY A 54 13.27 -4.66 -1.26
N THR A 55 13.80 -3.43 -1.31
CA THR A 55 14.95 -3.01 -0.49
C THR A 55 14.62 -1.75 0.29
N ASN A 56 14.18 -0.69 -0.37
CA ASN A 56 14.04 0.64 0.19
C ASN A 56 12.57 1.02 0.35
N LEU A 57 12.23 1.56 1.52
CA LEU A 57 10.94 2.18 1.79
C LEU A 57 11.04 3.69 1.56
N ARG A 58 10.18 4.24 0.71
CA ARG A 58 10.14 5.67 0.37
C ARG A 58 8.81 6.29 0.75
N LEU A 59 8.86 7.45 1.39
CA LEU A 59 7.73 8.26 1.79
C LEU A 59 7.84 9.67 1.20
N GLY A 60 6.76 10.15 0.57
CA GLY A 60 6.64 11.53 0.10
C GLY A 60 7.22 11.82 -1.29
N THR A 61 7.71 10.81 -2.02
CA THR A 61 8.22 10.97 -3.39
C THR A 61 8.29 9.64 -4.14
N THR A 62 8.24 9.71 -5.47
CA THR A 62 8.57 8.61 -6.39
C THR A 62 9.93 8.77 -7.06
N THR A 63 10.57 9.94 -6.93
CA THR A 63 11.75 10.32 -7.75
C THR A 63 13.05 10.29 -6.99
N ALA A 64 13.03 10.43 -5.66
CA ALA A 64 14.25 10.44 -4.87
C ALA A 64 14.71 9.01 -4.54
N ALA A 65 16.01 8.76 -4.56
CA ALA A 65 16.58 7.43 -4.35
C ALA A 65 17.71 7.43 -3.32
N ILE A 66 17.84 6.34 -2.58
CA ILE A 66 18.99 6.10 -1.72
C ILE A 66 20.15 5.68 -2.63
N GLY A 67 21.19 6.52 -2.70
CA GLY A 67 22.39 6.29 -3.49
C GLY A 67 23.27 5.21 -2.86
N GLY A 68 22.85 3.94 -2.99
CA GLY A 68 23.53 2.77 -2.46
C GLY A 68 23.04 2.34 -1.06
N GLY A 69 22.95 1.03 -0.84
CA GLY A 69 22.50 0.44 0.43
C GLY A 69 20.98 0.32 0.58
N THR A 70 20.55 0.10 1.82
CA THR A 70 19.15 -0.12 2.21
C THR A 70 18.73 0.92 3.23
N GLY A 71 17.56 1.52 3.09
CA GLY A 71 17.07 2.46 4.10
C GLY A 71 15.62 2.93 3.93
N ILE A 72 15.25 3.86 4.80
CA ILE A 72 13.98 4.57 4.78
C ILE A 72 14.26 6.01 4.34
N MET A 73 13.63 6.44 3.24
CA MET A 73 13.74 7.81 2.74
C MET A 73 12.44 8.57 2.94
N VAL A 74 12.51 9.72 3.62
CA VAL A 74 11.43 10.71 3.64
C VAL A 74 11.88 11.92 2.83
N ALA A 75 11.29 12.13 1.66
CA ALA A 75 11.58 13.30 0.84
C ALA A 75 10.48 14.36 1.01
N SER A 76 10.89 15.61 1.24
CA SER A 76 9.99 16.75 1.32
C SER A 76 10.69 18.00 0.81
N SER A 77 10.02 18.77 -0.03
CA SER A 77 10.46 20.09 -0.49
C SER A 77 10.35 21.18 0.58
N THR A 78 9.74 20.86 1.74
CA THR A 78 9.37 21.83 2.79
C THR A 78 10.00 21.47 4.14
N GLY A 79 11.07 20.66 4.15
CA GLY A 79 11.81 20.28 5.35
C GLY A 79 11.37 18.94 5.92
N ALA A 80 11.80 17.84 5.29
CA ALA A 80 11.60 16.50 5.83
C ALA A 80 12.26 16.39 7.22
N ARG A 81 11.50 15.94 8.21
CA ARG A 81 12.03 15.59 9.54
C ARG A 81 11.61 14.17 9.86
N ILE A 82 12.57 13.26 10.00
CA ILE A 82 12.34 11.91 10.52
C ILE A 82 12.40 12.03 12.03
N LYS A 83 11.25 11.91 12.70
CA LYS A 83 11.17 11.85 14.16
C LYS A 83 11.04 10.40 14.59
N LEU A 84 11.90 9.96 15.50
CA LEU A 84 11.82 8.66 16.16
C LEU A 84 11.62 8.95 17.64
N CYS A 85 10.38 8.91 18.11
CA CYS A 85 10.02 9.01 19.52
C CYS A 85 9.44 7.67 19.97
N ASP A 86 9.94 7.13 21.09
CA ASP A 86 9.52 5.82 21.63
C ASP A 86 8.23 5.92 22.46
N SER A 87 7.73 7.13 22.75
CA SER A 87 6.42 7.31 23.38
C SER A 87 5.82 8.67 23.08
N ASP A 88 4.50 8.72 22.89
CA ASP A 88 3.70 9.89 22.51
C ASP A 88 3.62 11.01 23.58
N ALA A 89 4.63 11.15 24.44
CA ALA A 89 4.68 12.15 25.50
C ALA A 89 6.07 12.77 25.66
N GLY A 90 6.38 13.76 24.82
CA GLY A 90 7.43 14.73 25.09
C GLY A 90 8.84 14.24 24.78
N VAL A 91 9.45 14.90 23.79
CA VAL A 91 10.85 14.73 23.41
C VAL A 91 11.75 14.98 24.62
N THR A 92 12.22 13.92 25.27
CA THR A 92 13.34 14.02 26.22
C THR A 92 14.64 13.69 25.48
N ALA A 93 15.79 14.08 26.03
CA ALA A 93 17.09 14.08 25.36
C ALA A 93 17.60 12.70 24.85
N ASN A 94 16.79 11.65 24.96
CA ASN A 94 17.04 10.29 24.48
C ASN A 94 16.19 9.88 23.26
N ASP A 95 15.35 10.78 22.72
CA ASP A 95 14.57 10.54 21.51
C ASP A 95 15.40 10.84 20.25
N GLY A 96 16.06 9.82 19.71
CA GLY A 96 16.82 9.91 18.47
C GLY A 96 17.97 8.93 18.38
N LEU A 97 18.46 8.72 17.14
CA LEU A 97 19.54 7.80 16.77
C LEU A 97 20.77 7.97 17.69
N LYS A 98 21.05 6.95 18.52
CA LYS A 98 22.33 6.84 19.23
C LYS A 98 23.37 6.33 18.24
N LEU A 99 24.44 7.11 18.04
CA LEU A 99 25.63 6.68 17.31
C LEU A 99 26.57 5.94 18.27
#